data_AF-A0A952TKP1-F1
#
_entry.id   AF-A0A952TKP1-F1
#
_cell.length_a   1.000
_cell.length_b   1.000
_cell.length_c   1.000
_cell.angle_alpha   90.00
_cell.angle_beta   90.00
_cell.angle_gamma   90.00
#
_symmetry.space_group_name_H-M   'P 1'
#
loop_
_entity.id
_entity.type
_entity.pdbx_description
1 polymer ?
#
loop_
_entity_poly.entity_id
_entity_poly.type
_entity_poly.pdbx_seq_one_letter_code
_entity_poly.pdbx_strand_id
1 'polypeptide(L)'
;MTEFSEVLANVLQVGLPLALMLVGLFGLIVPIFPGGVIIWIGTLFYGLAAGFTTWGWVFFAIITLLMVACSLVDNVLMGKEALRSGASWWSLFWAATAGVLGTLFFPPFGGLIGAPIGLAVSEWYRHRDWNKALKTTRGLAVGWSWSFLARFGIGVVMILVWGLWVWSNAAA
;
A
#
# COMPACT_ATOMS: atom_id res chain seq x y z
N MET A 1 -8.84 -13.15 -37.92
CA MET A 1 -9.54 -12.18 -37.04
C MET A 1 -9.84 -12.75 -35.66
N THR A 2 -10.12 -14.05 -35.54
CA THR A 2 -10.43 -14.73 -34.27
C THR A 2 -9.29 -14.74 -33.25
N GLU A 3 -8.04 -15.00 -33.67
CA GLU A 3 -6.91 -15.05 -32.73
C GLU A 3 -6.60 -13.69 -32.09
N PHE A 4 -6.69 -12.59 -32.84
CA PHE A 4 -6.44 -11.25 -32.31
C PHE A 4 -7.50 -10.83 -31.27
N SER A 5 -8.77 -11.15 -31.51
CA SER A 5 -9.85 -10.85 -30.55
C SER A 5 -9.74 -11.65 -29.26
N GLU A 6 -9.29 -12.91 -29.32
CA GLU A 6 -9.08 -13.74 -28.13
C GLU A 6 -7.90 -13.24 -27.28
N VAL A 7 -6.79 -12.89 -27.93
CA VAL A 7 -5.64 -12.28 -27.24
C VAL A 7 -6.05 -10.98 -26.57
N LEU A 8 -6.80 -10.12 -27.26
CA LEU A 8 -7.30 -8.86 -26.71
C LEU A 8 -8.21 -9.09 -25.50
N ALA A 9 -9.12 -10.06 -25.58
CA ALA A 9 -9.99 -10.42 -24.46
C ALA A 9 -9.20 -10.87 -23.23
N ASN A 10 -8.19 -11.74 -23.40
CA ASN A 10 -7.35 -12.22 -22.30
C ASN A 10 -6.54 -11.09 -21.66
N VAL A 11 -5.99 -10.17 -22.46
CA VAL A 11 -5.26 -9.00 -21.96
C VAL A 11 -6.18 -8.10 -21.15
N LEU A 12 -7.40 -7.83 -21.63
CA LEU A 12 -8.34 -6.96 -20.94
C LEU A 12 -8.92 -7.60 -19.68
N GLN A 13 -9.21 -8.90 -19.71
CA GLN A 13 -9.80 -9.62 -18.59
C GLN A 13 -8.78 -9.94 -17.49
N VAL A 14 -7.58 -10.40 -17.82
CA VAL A 14 -6.60 -10.89 -16.82
C VAL A 14 -5.39 -9.99 -16.74
N GLY A 15 -4.79 -9.63 -17.89
CA GLY A 15 -3.54 -8.88 -17.93
C GLY A 15 -3.65 -7.48 -17.31
N LEU A 16 -4.70 -6.73 -17.66
CA LEU A 16 -4.92 -5.38 -17.17
C LEU A 16 -5.25 -5.36 -15.66
N PRO A 17 -6.19 -6.17 -15.14
CA PRO A 17 -6.37 -6.33 -13.69
C PRO A 17 -5.10 -6.68 -12.94
N LEU A 18 -4.33 -7.66 -13.42
CA LEU A 18 -3.08 -8.06 -12.77
C LEU A 18 -2.07 -6.92 -12.76
N ALA A 19 -1.93 -6.17 -13.86
CA ALA A 19 -1.05 -5.01 -13.91
C ALA A 19 -1.45 -3.94 -12.87
N LEU A 20 -2.75 -3.63 -12.76
CA LEU A 20 -3.27 -2.71 -11.74
C LEU A 20 -2.97 -3.22 -10.32
N MET A 21 -3.19 -4.51 -10.07
CA MET A 21 -2.90 -5.13 -8.78
C MET A 21 -1.41 -5.06 -8.42
N LEU A 22 -0.51 -5.31 -9.37
CA LEU A 22 0.93 -5.21 -9.14
C LEU A 22 1.34 -3.76 -8.85
N VAL A 23 0.78 -2.78 -9.57
CA VAL A 23 0.99 -1.36 -9.25
C VAL A 23 0.48 -1.04 -7.84
N GLY A 24 -0.70 -1.57 -7.47
CA GLY A 24 -1.23 -1.46 -6.11
C GLY A 24 -0.30 -2.06 -5.06
N LEU A 25 0.19 -3.28 -5.29
CA LEU A 25 1.04 -4.03 -4.38
C LEU A 25 2.39 -3.34 -4.16
N PHE A 26 3.11 -3.01 -5.23
CA PHE A 26 4.40 -2.33 -5.11
C PHE A 26 4.24 -0.89 -4.66
N GLY A 27 3.12 -0.26 -4.96
CA GLY A 27 2.76 1.05 -4.44
C GLY A 27 2.64 1.08 -2.91
N LEU A 28 2.32 -0.04 -2.23
CA LEU A 28 2.26 -0.11 -0.76
C LEU A 28 3.60 0.18 -0.07
N ILE A 29 4.73 0.10 -0.80
CA ILE A 29 6.05 0.54 -0.34
C ILE A 29 6.01 2.04 0.02
N VAL A 30 5.26 2.82 -0.74
CA VAL A 30 5.09 4.25 -0.52
C VAL A 30 4.06 4.45 0.61
N PRO A 31 4.44 5.10 1.73
CA PRO A 31 3.49 5.44 2.78
C PRO A 31 2.33 6.27 2.21
N ILE A 32 1.12 6.10 2.75
CA ILE A 32 -0.11 6.83 2.35
C ILE A 32 -0.68 6.42 0.97
N PHE A 33 0.05 5.65 0.15
CA PHE A 33 -0.47 5.17 -1.13
C PHE A 33 -1.58 4.12 -0.94
N PRO A 34 -2.77 4.28 -1.55
CA PRO A 34 -3.93 3.40 -1.32
C PRO A 34 -3.83 2.08 -2.09
N GLY A 35 -2.72 1.35 -1.95
CA GLY A 35 -2.42 0.16 -2.74
C GLY A 35 -3.45 -0.96 -2.60
N GLY A 36 -4.00 -1.18 -1.40
CA GLY A 36 -5.07 -2.15 -1.18
C GLY A 36 -6.35 -1.83 -1.97
N VAL A 37 -6.70 -0.55 -2.08
CA VAL A 37 -7.85 -0.09 -2.88
C VAL A 37 -7.58 -0.33 -4.37
N ILE A 38 -6.37 -0.08 -4.84
CA ILE A 38 -6.00 -0.31 -6.25
C ILE A 38 -6.05 -1.81 -6.60
N ILE A 39 -5.57 -2.70 -5.71
CA ILE A 39 -5.71 -4.15 -5.89
C ILE A 39 -7.19 -4.55 -5.96
N TRP A 40 -8.03 -3.97 -5.10
CA TRP A 40 -9.47 -4.19 -5.12
C TRP A 40 -10.14 -3.68 -6.41
N ILE A 41 -9.72 -2.51 -6.93
CA ILE A 41 -10.20 -2.00 -8.23
C ILE A 41 -9.82 -2.95 -9.36
N GLY A 42 -8.59 -3.47 -9.39
CA GLY A 42 -8.19 -4.51 -10.35
C GLY A 42 -9.11 -5.75 -10.25
N THR A 43 -9.45 -6.16 -9.03
CA THR A 43 -10.36 -7.29 -8.79
C THR A 43 -11.76 -7.00 -9.31
N LEU A 44 -12.27 -5.79 -9.11
CA LEU A 44 -13.57 -5.35 -9.62
C LEU A 44 -13.57 -5.33 -11.15
N PHE A 45 -12.51 -4.82 -11.79
CA PHE A 45 -12.38 -4.86 -13.25
C PHE A 45 -12.45 -6.29 -13.79
N TYR A 46 -11.75 -7.23 -13.16
CA TYR A 46 -11.86 -8.65 -13.52
C TYR A 46 -13.30 -9.14 -13.40
N GLY A 47 -13.96 -8.91 -12.27
CA GLY A 47 -15.34 -9.36 -12.05
C GLY A 47 -16.35 -8.77 -13.04
N LEU A 48 -16.18 -7.49 -13.41
CA LEU A 48 -17.03 -6.85 -14.41
C LEU A 48 -16.77 -7.38 -15.83
N ALA A 49 -15.54 -7.74 -16.16
CA ALA A 49 -15.16 -8.22 -17.49
C ALA A 49 -15.42 -9.73 -17.70
N ALA A 50 -15.21 -10.55 -16.67
CA ALA A 50 -15.41 -12.00 -16.68
C ALA A 50 -16.82 -12.42 -16.22
N GLY A 51 -17.55 -11.52 -15.55
CA GLY A 51 -18.86 -11.80 -14.96
C GLY A 51 -18.78 -12.40 -13.55
N PHE A 52 -19.81 -12.13 -12.75
CA PHE A 52 -19.92 -12.63 -11.39
C PHE A 52 -20.79 -13.90 -11.32
N THR A 53 -20.14 -15.03 -11.08
CA THR A 53 -20.80 -16.27 -10.62
C THR A 53 -21.06 -16.22 -9.11
N THR A 54 -21.80 -17.18 -8.56
CA THR A 54 -21.98 -17.32 -7.10
C THR A 54 -20.63 -17.34 -6.36
N TRP A 55 -19.66 -18.11 -6.87
CA TRP A 55 -18.31 -18.15 -6.31
C TRP A 55 -17.54 -16.86 -6.53
N GLY A 56 -17.74 -16.17 -7.66
CA GLY A 56 -17.13 -14.86 -7.89
C GLY A 56 -17.53 -13.81 -6.86
N TRP A 57 -18.79 -13.78 -6.44
CA TRP A 57 -19.23 -12.93 -5.34
C TRP A 57 -18.57 -13.27 -4.01
N VAL A 58 -18.34 -14.55 -3.72
CA VAL A 58 -17.64 -15.00 -2.51
C VAL A 58 -16.19 -14.51 -2.51
N PHE A 59 -15.44 -14.74 -3.60
CA PHE A 59 -14.06 -14.26 -3.73
C PHE A 59 -13.97 -12.74 -3.62
N PHE A 60 -14.87 -12.01 -4.30
CA PHE A 60 -14.91 -10.56 -4.24
C PHE A 60 -15.23 -10.03 -2.84
N ALA A 61 -16.14 -10.67 -2.11
CA ALA A 61 -16.44 -10.31 -0.72
C ALA A 61 -15.22 -10.51 0.20
N ILE A 62 -14.50 -11.62 0.06
CA ILE A 62 -13.25 -11.87 0.82
C ILE A 62 -12.21 -10.78 0.51
N ILE A 63 -11.98 -10.48 -0.77
CA ILE A 63 -11.02 -9.45 -1.19
C ILE A 63 -11.44 -8.07 -0.69
N THR A 64 -12.74 -7.78 -0.65
CA THR A 64 -13.28 -6.52 -0.09
C THR A 64 -13.00 -6.42 1.40
N LEU A 65 -13.20 -7.49 2.18
CA LEU A 65 -12.86 -7.52 3.60
C LEU A 65 -11.35 -7.34 3.83
N LEU A 66 -10.51 -7.97 3.00
CA LEU A 66 -9.06 -7.77 3.05
C LEU A 66 -8.64 -6.35 2.71
N MET A 67 -9.29 -5.70 1.73
CA MET A 67 -9.06 -4.29 1.39
C MET A 67 -9.40 -3.38 2.57
N VAL A 68 -10.52 -3.62 3.23
CA VAL A 68 -10.90 -2.88 4.45
C VAL A 68 -9.86 -3.12 5.54
N ALA A 69 -9.44 -4.36 5.78
CA ALA A 69 -8.40 -4.66 6.75
C ALA A 69 -7.07 -3.95 6.41
N CYS A 70 -6.66 -3.95 5.14
CA CYS A 70 -5.48 -3.21 4.67
C CYS A 70 -5.60 -1.71 4.98
N SER A 71 -6.76 -1.11 4.71
CA SER A 71 -7.02 0.31 4.94
C SER A 71 -7.10 0.66 6.43
N LEU A 72 -7.58 -0.26 7.27
CA LEU A 72 -7.58 -0.11 8.71
C LEU A 72 -6.17 -0.19 9.29
N VAL A 73 -5.30 -1.03 8.73
CA VAL A 73 -3.89 -1.08 9.12
C VAL A 73 -3.23 0.28 8.90
N ASP A 74 -3.50 0.96 7.78
CA ASP A 74 -3.04 2.33 7.52
C ASP A 74 -3.54 3.31 8.59
N ASN A 75 -4.84 3.33 8.87
CA ASN A 75 -5.44 4.30 9.79
C ASN A 75 -5.07 4.07 11.27
N VAL A 76 -5.05 2.81 11.71
CA VAL A 76 -4.78 2.46 13.11
C VAL A 76 -3.30 2.60 13.44
N LEU A 77 -2.39 2.20 12.54
CA LEU A 77 -0.95 2.30 12.80
C LEU A 77 -0.45 3.74 12.69
N MET A 78 -0.93 4.54 11.73
CA MET A 78 -0.54 5.95 11.66
C MET A 78 -1.06 6.76 12.86
N GLY A 79 -2.30 6.52 13.30
CA GLY A 79 -2.85 7.18 14.48
C GLY A 79 -2.15 6.77 15.79
N LYS A 80 -1.83 5.48 15.96
CA LYS A 80 -1.15 5.00 17.16
C LYS A 80 0.33 5.39 17.21
N GLU A 81 1.03 5.43 16.08
CA GLU A 81 2.44 5.84 16.08
C GLU A 81 2.61 7.34 16.30
N ALA A 82 1.69 8.17 15.81
CA ALA A 82 1.68 9.60 16.17
C ALA A 82 1.58 9.79 17.70
N LEU A 83 0.78 8.95 18.39
CA LEU A 83 0.61 8.99 19.84
C LEU A 83 1.75 8.34 20.64
N ARG A 84 2.46 7.36 20.05
CA ARG A 84 3.49 6.56 20.74
C ARG A 84 4.93 6.97 20.46
N SER A 85 5.17 7.76 19.41
CA SER A 85 6.52 8.08 18.95
C SER A 85 7.39 8.82 19.97
N GLY A 86 6.79 9.47 20.97
CA GLY A 86 7.52 10.33 21.92
C GLY A 86 8.23 11.52 21.25
N ALA A 87 8.02 11.70 19.95
CA ALA A 87 8.54 12.80 19.16
C ALA A 87 7.78 14.07 19.51
N SER A 88 8.48 15.20 19.53
CA SER A 88 7.80 16.47 19.76
C SER A 88 6.84 16.78 18.60
N TRP A 89 5.73 17.49 18.88
CA TRP A 89 4.81 17.96 17.83
C TRP A 89 5.54 18.73 16.71
N TRP A 90 6.57 19.50 17.07
CA TRP A 90 7.43 20.18 16.10
C TRP A 90 8.23 19.24 15.22
N SER A 91 8.74 18.14 15.79
CA SER A 91 9.49 17.14 15.04
C SER A 91 8.61 16.34 14.09
N LEU A 92 7.35 16.08 14.47
CA LEU A 92 6.37 15.49 13.57
C LEU A 92 5.99 16.46 12.44
N PHE A 93 5.84 17.75 12.73
CA PHE A 93 5.60 18.78 11.72
C PHE A 93 6.74 18.82 10.69
N TRP A 94 8.00 18.93 11.14
CA TRP A 94 9.14 18.96 10.23
C TRP A 94 9.32 17.67 9.43
N ALA A 95 9.03 16.51 10.03
CA ALA A 95 9.00 15.24 9.30
C ALA A 95 7.93 15.25 8.21
N ALA A 96 6.71 15.71 8.51
CA ALA A 96 5.63 15.81 7.52
C ALA A 96 5.98 16.80 6.40
N THR A 97 6.47 18.00 6.73
CA THR A 97 6.87 19.00 5.74
C THR A 97 8.01 18.49 4.85
N ALA A 98 9.06 17.92 5.45
CA ALA A 98 10.17 17.35 4.69
C ALA A 98 9.73 16.15 3.85
N GLY A 99 8.78 15.35 4.33
CA GLY A 99 8.15 14.26 3.57
C GLY A 99 7.40 14.78 2.35
N VAL A 100 6.55 15.79 2.52
CA VAL A 100 5.79 16.41 1.42
C VAL A 100 6.72 17.04 0.39
N LEU A 101 7.68 17.86 0.84
CA LEU A 101 8.66 18.49 -0.05
C LEU A 101 9.51 17.45 -0.76
N GLY A 102 9.98 16.43 -0.05
CA GLY A 102 10.72 15.31 -0.62
C GLY A 102 9.92 14.64 -1.73
N THR A 103 8.67 14.26 -1.46
CA THR A 103 7.78 13.67 -2.47
C THR A 103 7.58 14.60 -3.67
N LEU A 104 7.48 15.91 -3.49
CA LEU A 104 7.33 16.87 -4.59
C LEU A 104 8.58 16.92 -5.49
N PHE A 105 9.78 16.83 -4.91
CA PHE A 105 11.04 16.84 -5.66
C PHE A 105 11.37 15.49 -6.30
N PHE A 106 11.01 14.38 -5.66
CA PHE A 106 11.28 13.03 -6.15
C PHE A 106 10.09 12.08 -5.97
N PRO A 107 8.98 12.26 -6.70
CA PRO A 107 7.83 11.38 -6.57
C PRO A 107 8.14 9.96 -7.10
N PRO A 108 7.58 8.89 -6.51
CA PRO A 108 6.83 8.84 -5.25
C PRO A 108 7.71 8.62 -4.01
N PHE A 109 9.03 8.43 -4.17
CA PHE A 109 9.92 7.94 -3.12
C PHE A 109 10.47 9.03 -2.20
N GLY A 110 10.37 10.29 -2.57
CA GLY A 110 11.01 11.38 -1.84
C GLY A 110 10.50 11.53 -0.41
N GLY A 111 9.24 11.17 -0.14
CA GLY A 111 8.69 11.12 1.22
C GLY A 111 9.32 10.05 2.12
N LEU A 112 9.71 8.90 1.56
CA LEU A 112 10.41 7.82 2.29
C LEU A 112 11.77 8.28 2.83
N ILE A 113 12.40 9.25 2.17
CA ILE A 113 13.71 9.79 2.55
C ILE A 113 13.52 11.08 3.36
N GLY A 114 12.68 11.99 2.86
CA GLY A 114 12.48 13.32 3.42
C GLY A 114 11.94 13.30 4.84
N ALA A 115 10.94 12.46 5.13
CA ALA A 115 10.33 12.43 6.45
C ALA A 115 11.28 11.90 7.56
N PRO A 116 12.02 10.78 7.37
CA PRO A 116 13.04 10.37 8.33
C PRO A 116 14.15 11.41 8.55
N ILE A 117 14.58 12.10 7.48
CA ILE A 117 15.58 13.17 7.58
C ILE A 117 15.01 14.35 8.36
N GLY A 118 13.81 14.82 8.04
CA GLY A 118 13.15 15.92 8.75
C GLY A 118 12.96 15.62 10.23
N LEU A 119 12.57 14.38 10.57
CA LEU A 119 12.50 13.92 11.95
C LEU A 119 13.86 13.94 12.64
N ALA A 120 14.89 13.36 12.01
CA ALA A 120 16.23 13.27 12.58
C ALA A 120 16.84 14.65 12.83
N VAL A 121 16.74 15.56 11.85
CA VAL A 121 17.27 16.93 11.96
C VAL A 121 16.54 17.71 13.04
N SER A 122 15.21 17.60 13.11
CA SER A 122 14.42 18.30 14.12
C SER A 122 14.74 17.81 15.54
N GLU A 123 14.83 16.50 15.75
CA GLU A 123 15.16 15.94 17.06
C GLU A 123 16.62 16.22 17.46
N TRP A 124 17.55 16.23 16.50
CA TRP A 124 18.92 16.68 16.75
C TRP A 124 18.96 18.15 17.16
N TYR A 125 18.22 19.03 16.48
CA TYR A 125 18.19 20.45 16.83
C TYR A 125 17.66 20.68 18.26
N ARG A 126 16.69 19.87 18.70
CA ARG A 126 16.07 19.94 20.03
C ARG A 126 16.98 19.44 21.15
N HIS A 127 17.64 18.29 20.96
CA HIS A 127 18.44 17.65 22.03
C HIS A 127 19.95 17.85 21.91
N ARG A 128 20.42 18.33 20.74
CA ARG A 128 21.84 18.40 20.37
C ARG A 128 22.58 17.07 20.53
N ASP A 129 21.85 15.97 20.39
CA ASP A 129 22.33 14.59 20.58
C ASP A 129 21.90 13.71 19.40
N TRP A 130 22.87 13.31 18.59
CA TRP A 130 22.65 12.46 17.42
C TRP A 130 22.18 11.05 17.81
N ASN A 131 22.61 10.52 18.95
CA ASN A 131 22.20 9.18 19.38
C ASN A 131 20.70 9.16 19.70
N LYS A 132 20.19 10.21 20.35
CA LYS A 132 18.75 10.37 20.60
C LYS A 132 17.96 10.56 19.31
N ALA A 133 18.43 11.43 18.42
CA ALA A 133 17.77 11.67 17.14
C ALA A 133 17.65 10.40 16.30
N LEU A 134 18.74 9.64 16.14
CA LEU A 134 18.75 8.38 15.40
C LEU A 134 17.87 7.31 16.06
N LYS A 135 17.83 7.25 17.39
CA LYS A 135 16.94 6.32 18.11
C LYS A 135 15.46 6.58 17.79
N THR A 136 15.04 7.85 17.81
CA THR A 136 13.66 8.24 17.49
C THR A 136 13.33 7.95 16.02
N THR A 137 14.21 8.33 15.09
CA THR A 137 14.02 8.07 13.66
C THR A 137 14.00 6.58 13.33
N ARG A 138 14.83 5.76 14.01
CA ARG A 138 14.80 4.30 13.86
C ARG A 138 13.48 3.72 14.35
N GLY A 139 12.93 4.25 15.44
CA GLY A 139 11.60 3.88 15.93
C GLY A 139 10.52 4.08 14.86
N LEU A 140 10.51 5.26 14.23
CA LEU A 140 9.61 5.56 13.12
C LEU A 140 9.82 4.57 11.95
N ALA A 141 11.06 4.36 11.52
CA ALA A 141 11.38 3.49 10.39
C ALA A 141 10.96 2.02 10.64
N VAL A 142 11.13 1.52 11.86
CA VAL A 142 10.69 0.17 12.25
C VAL A 142 9.16 0.07 12.27
N GLY A 143 8.46 1.06 12.83
CA GLY A 143 7.00 1.10 12.81
C GLY A 143 6.42 1.15 11.40
N TRP A 144 7.05 1.92 10.51
CA TRP A 144 6.71 1.96 9.09
C TRP A 144 6.97 0.63 8.40
N SER A 145 8.11 -0.01 8.69
CA SER A 145 8.43 -1.33 8.14
C SER A 145 7.37 -2.35 8.55
N TRP A 146 6.97 -2.39 9.81
CA TRP A 146 5.92 -3.31 10.25
C TRP A 146 4.57 -3.03 9.59
N SER A 147 4.19 -1.76 9.47
CA SER A 147 2.99 -1.34 8.75
C SER A 147 3.05 -1.77 7.28
N PHE A 148 4.20 -1.61 6.63
CA PHE A 148 4.44 -2.05 5.26
C PHE A 148 4.31 -3.57 5.14
N LEU A 149 5.03 -4.35 5.95
CA LEU A 149 4.96 -5.82 5.90
C LEU A 149 3.53 -6.33 6.07
N ALA A 150 2.77 -5.77 7.02
CA ALA A 150 1.37 -6.14 7.23
C ALA A 150 0.51 -5.86 6.00
N ARG A 151 0.57 -4.64 5.44
CA ARG A 151 -0.22 -4.26 4.27
C ARG A 151 0.19 -5.00 3.02
N PHE A 152 1.50 -5.16 2.79
CA PHE A 152 2.05 -5.90 1.66
C PHE A 152 1.62 -7.37 1.74
N GLY A 153 1.69 -7.99 2.92
CA GLY A 153 1.19 -9.35 3.14
C GLY A 153 -0.29 -9.49 2.82
N ILE A 154 -1.14 -8.56 3.29
CA ILE A 154 -2.56 -8.53 2.94
C ILE A 154 -2.75 -8.39 1.43
N GLY A 155 -2.02 -7.49 0.77
CA GLY A 155 -2.07 -7.29 -0.67
C GLY A 155 -1.67 -8.55 -1.46
N VAL A 156 -0.64 -9.27 -1.02
CA VAL A 156 -0.27 -10.56 -1.61
C VAL A 156 -1.41 -11.56 -1.47
N VAL A 157 -2.02 -11.68 -0.29
CA VAL A 157 -3.16 -12.58 -0.07
C VAL A 157 -4.35 -12.20 -0.98
N MET A 158 -4.64 -10.90 -1.14
CA MET A 158 -5.69 -10.45 -2.07
C MET A 158 -5.46 -10.92 -3.50
N ILE A 159 -4.22 -10.80 -4.00
CA ILE A 159 -3.85 -11.24 -5.35
C ILE A 159 -3.92 -12.76 -5.48
N LEU A 160 -3.52 -13.51 -4.45
CA LEU A 160 -3.64 -14.96 -4.44
C LEU A 160 -5.11 -15.41 -4.47
N VAL A 161 -5.97 -14.79 -3.66
CA VAL A 161 -7.42 -15.07 -3.67
C VAL A 161 -8.04 -14.73 -5.02
N TRP A 162 -7.64 -13.63 -5.64
CA TRP A 162 -8.05 -13.31 -7.01
C TRP A 162 -7.55 -14.34 -8.02
N GLY A 163 -6.30 -14.81 -7.92
CA GLY A 163 -5.76 -15.85 -8.78
C GLY A 163 -6.53 -17.17 -8.67
N LEU A 164 -6.98 -17.53 -7.46
CA LEU A 164 -7.88 -18.67 -7.24
C LEU A 164 -9.23 -18.47 -7.91
N TRP A 165 -9.78 -17.25 -7.88
CA TRP A 165 -11.00 -16.93 -8.60
C TRP A 165 -10.82 -17.10 -10.12
N VAL A 166 -9.75 -16.53 -10.69
CA VAL A 166 -9.42 -16.69 -12.11
C VAL A 166 -9.31 -18.16 -12.49
N TRP A 167 -8.59 -18.95 -11.69
CA TRP A 167 -8.46 -20.39 -11.91
C TRP A 167 -9.80 -21.11 -11.87
N SER A 168 -10.66 -20.79 -10.90
CA SER A 168 -11.98 -21.42 -10.76
C SER A 168 -12.90 -21.16 -11.95
N ASN A 169 -12.81 -19.97 -12.56
CA ASN A 169 -13.57 -19.63 -13.76
C ASN A 169 -13.00 -20.30 -15.02
N ALA A 170 -11.70 -20.55 -15.08
CA ALA A 170 -11.08 -21.28 -16.20
C ALA A 170 -11.34 -22.79 -16.16
N ALA A 171 -11.69 -23.34 -14.99
CA ALA A 171 -11.97 -24.76 -14.78
C ALA A 171 -13.47 -25.12 -14.88
N ALA A 172 -14.35 -24.13 -15.04
CA ALA A 172 -15.80 -24.27 -15.14
C ALA A 172 -16.26 -24.24 -16.60
#